data_AF-A1AXP9-F1
#
_entry.id   AF-A1AXP9-F1
#
_cell.length_a   1.000
_cell.length_b   1.000
_cell.length_c   1.000
_cell.angle_alpha   90.00
_cell.angle_beta   90.00
_cell.angle_gamma   90.00
#
_symmetry.space_group_name_H-M   'P 1'
#
loop_
_entity.id
_entity.type
_entity.pdbx_description
1 polymer ?
#
loop_
_entity_poly.entity_id
_entity_poly.type
_entity_poly.pdbx_seq_one_letter_code
_entity_poly.pdbx_strand_id
1 'polypeptide(L)'
;MNEFFADIWTIIEHLVWSDWIVIAILTIFLVLGFKRGMAKELINLGFLLLAILIAWLFYQTLATKPLITWLILSHQSHLAISFGIIFIGVVIIKKVIYKLTHLSSTIDNPCILNKLFTLMVILVAIAMFSWYYLEVVSRLDILEILISNESIRIGLSFSIVFAFTFGVLIFISSVLNISIDEAKPCFLSPFFKKILKILQVTDIKLNARNINSTQNNLLGSIVGLIKGSLTILIMIFVLQSISLVSQKYYWIEAHGALRTFQNIASNIKPKLSQYLLFIENN
;
A
#
# COMPACT_ATOMS: atom_id res chain seq x y z
N MET A 1 12.67 41.36 -20.77
CA MET A 1 13.11 40.40 -19.72
C MET A 1 12.44 40.68 -18.38
N ASN A 2 12.41 41.94 -17.91
CA ASN A 2 11.69 42.33 -16.68
C ASN A 2 10.18 42.06 -16.71
N GLU A 3 9.49 42.33 -17.83
CA GLU A 3 8.04 42.08 -17.93
C GLU A 3 7.70 40.59 -17.88
N PHE A 4 8.51 39.72 -18.50
CA PHE A 4 8.34 38.26 -18.43
C PHE A 4 8.52 37.73 -16.99
N PHE A 5 9.52 38.23 -16.25
CA PHE A 5 9.70 37.85 -14.85
C PHE A 5 8.62 38.45 -13.94
N ALA A 6 8.11 39.65 -14.24
CA ALA A 6 7.00 40.27 -13.53
C ALA A 6 5.70 39.49 -13.74
N ASP A 7 5.40 39.06 -14.97
CA ASP A 7 4.24 38.20 -15.28
C ASP A 7 4.37 36.81 -14.61
N ILE A 8 5.56 36.23 -14.58
CA ILE A 8 5.77 34.98 -13.83
C ILE A 8 5.57 35.22 -12.33
N TRP A 9 6.03 36.34 -11.80
CA TRP A 9 5.91 36.66 -10.38
C TRP A 9 4.46 36.90 -9.96
N THR A 10 3.67 37.62 -10.76
CA THR A 10 2.24 37.82 -10.50
C THR A 10 1.45 36.51 -10.57
N ILE A 11 1.79 35.62 -11.52
CA ILE A 11 1.20 34.27 -11.59
C ILE A 11 1.57 33.47 -10.32
N ILE A 12 2.83 33.52 -9.87
CA ILE A 12 3.30 32.83 -8.66
C ILE A 12 2.62 33.39 -7.39
N GLU A 13 2.39 34.70 -7.32
CA GLU A 13 1.74 35.36 -6.17
C GLU A 13 0.28 34.95 -6.02
N HIS A 14 -0.38 34.57 -7.11
CA HIS A 14 -1.74 34.03 -7.11
C HIS A 14 -1.83 32.52 -6.87
N LEU A 15 -0.71 31.79 -6.72
CA LEU A 15 -0.75 30.35 -6.44
C LEU A 15 -1.16 30.08 -4.99
N VAL A 16 -2.18 29.23 -4.83
CA VAL A 16 -2.58 28.72 -3.52
C VAL A 16 -1.62 27.61 -3.08
N TRP A 17 -1.48 27.36 -1.78
CA TRP A 17 -0.62 26.30 -1.23
C TRP A 17 -0.86 24.91 -1.86
N SER A 18 -2.07 24.64 -2.37
CA SER A 18 -2.45 23.41 -3.04
C SER A 18 -1.78 23.25 -4.42
N ASP A 19 -1.56 24.35 -5.15
CA ASP A 19 -0.84 24.36 -6.43
C ASP A 19 0.65 24.03 -6.23
N TRP A 20 1.26 24.55 -5.17
CA TRP A 20 2.64 24.23 -4.78
C TRP A 20 2.84 22.74 -4.50
N ILE A 21 1.84 22.06 -3.93
CA ILE A 21 1.89 20.62 -3.70
C ILE A 21 1.93 19.85 -5.02
N VAL A 22 1.08 20.23 -5.99
CA VAL A 22 1.05 19.58 -7.31
C VAL A 22 2.40 19.75 -8.01
N ILE A 23 2.94 20.96 -8.00
CA ILE A 23 4.26 21.25 -8.58
C ILE A 23 5.34 20.43 -7.87
N ALA A 24 5.35 20.42 -6.54
CA ALA A 24 6.32 19.65 -5.76
C ALA A 24 6.25 18.15 -6.09
N ILE A 25 5.04 17.58 -6.20
CA ILE A 25 4.84 16.19 -6.59
C ILE A 25 5.43 15.94 -7.98
N LEU A 26 5.12 16.78 -8.98
CA LEU A 26 5.66 16.64 -10.33
C LEU A 26 7.19 16.74 -10.36
N THR A 27 7.78 17.70 -9.64
CA THR A 27 9.24 17.84 -9.55
C THR A 27 9.88 16.63 -8.88
N ILE A 28 9.29 16.10 -7.80
CA ILE A 28 9.76 14.87 -7.15
C ILE A 28 9.72 13.71 -8.13
N PHE A 29 8.62 13.54 -8.87
CA PHE A 29 8.49 12.47 -9.86
C PHE A 29 9.44 12.63 -11.04
N LEU A 30 9.73 13.85 -11.48
CA LEU A 30 10.73 14.16 -12.50
C LEU A 30 12.11 13.73 -12.02
N VAL A 31 12.54 14.18 -10.83
CA VAL A 31 13.86 13.86 -10.27
C VAL A 31 14.01 12.37 -9.99
N LEU A 32 12.96 11.73 -9.45
CA LEU A 32 12.95 10.29 -9.24
C LEU A 32 13.01 9.51 -10.56
N GLY A 33 12.30 9.97 -11.58
CA GLY A 33 12.35 9.42 -12.93
C GLY A 33 13.76 9.49 -13.51
N PHE A 34 14.43 10.64 -13.36
CA PHE A 34 15.81 10.82 -13.78
C PHE A 34 16.76 9.84 -13.07
N LYS A 35 16.69 9.76 -11.73
CA LYS A 35 17.56 8.90 -10.92
C LYS A 35 17.35 7.41 -11.18
N ARG A 36 16.13 6.99 -11.50
CA ARG A 36 15.77 5.58 -11.73
C ARG A 36 16.03 5.15 -13.17
N GLY A 37 15.86 6.06 -14.13
CA GLY A 37 15.91 5.75 -15.54
C GLY A 37 14.63 5.11 -16.08
N MET A 38 14.48 5.12 -17.41
CA MET A 38 13.27 4.75 -18.14
C MET A 38 12.81 3.33 -17.84
N ALA A 39 13.72 2.34 -17.90
CA ALA A 39 13.35 0.94 -17.73
C ALA A 39 12.66 0.67 -16.36
N LYS A 40 13.27 1.16 -15.28
CA LYS A 40 12.69 1.04 -13.92
C LYS A 40 11.39 1.80 -13.81
N GLU A 41 11.32 2.99 -14.40
CA GLU A 41 10.14 3.83 -14.30
C GLU A 41 8.95 3.27 -15.10
N LEU A 42 9.21 2.60 -16.22
CA LEU A 42 8.20 1.94 -17.04
C LEU A 42 7.60 0.71 -16.34
N ILE A 43 8.43 -0.09 -15.67
CA ILE A 43 7.96 -1.18 -14.79
C ILE A 43 7.09 -0.59 -13.68
N ASN A 44 7.55 0.49 -13.05
CA ASN A 44 6.83 1.13 -11.96
C ASN A 44 5.51 1.81 -12.43
N LEU A 45 5.45 2.30 -13.67
CA LEU A 45 4.22 2.76 -14.31
C LEU A 45 3.27 1.59 -14.58
N GLY A 46 3.77 0.43 -15.02
CA GLY A 46 2.98 -0.80 -15.15
C GLY A 46 2.32 -1.21 -13.84
N PHE A 47 3.05 -1.15 -12.72
CA PHE A 47 2.46 -1.40 -11.38
C PHE A 47 1.41 -0.36 -10.99
N LEU A 48 1.58 0.90 -11.38
CA LEU A 48 0.58 1.94 -11.13
C LEU A 48 -0.72 1.64 -11.87
N LEU A 49 -0.64 1.25 -13.15
CA LEU A 49 -1.80 0.83 -13.95
C LEU A 49 -2.47 -0.41 -13.36
N LEU A 50 -1.68 -1.39 -12.92
CA LEU A 50 -2.21 -2.59 -12.26
C LEU A 50 -2.90 -2.25 -10.93
N ALA A 51 -2.39 -1.28 -10.17
CA ALA A 51 -3.05 -0.79 -8.95
C ALA A 51 -4.40 -0.14 -9.24
N ILE A 52 -4.51 0.64 -10.33
CA ILE A 52 -5.79 1.22 -10.78
C ILE A 52 -6.77 0.12 -11.16
N LEU A 53 -6.32 -0.88 -11.92
CA LEU A 53 -7.16 -1.99 -12.38
C LEU A 53 -7.69 -2.81 -11.19
N ILE A 54 -6.84 -3.13 -10.22
CA ILE A 54 -7.26 -3.84 -9.01
C ILE A 54 -8.23 -2.98 -8.19
N ALA A 55 -7.94 -1.70 -7.99
CA ALA A 55 -8.84 -0.80 -7.28
C ALA A 55 -10.21 -0.73 -7.97
N TRP A 56 -10.24 -0.68 -9.30
CA TRP A 56 -11.46 -0.71 -10.09
C TRP A 56 -12.25 -2.02 -9.94
N LEU A 57 -11.60 -3.17 -9.87
CA LEU A 57 -12.32 -4.44 -9.69
C LEU A 57 -12.95 -4.59 -8.31
N PHE A 58 -12.34 -4.03 -7.27
CA PHE A 58 -12.69 -4.37 -5.88
C PHE A 58 -13.31 -3.23 -5.05
N TYR A 59 -13.34 -1.98 -5.53
CA TYR A 59 -13.82 -0.84 -4.73
C TYR A 59 -15.27 -1.00 -4.25
N GLN A 60 -16.16 -1.57 -5.07
CA GLN A 60 -17.58 -1.75 -4.69
C GLN A 60 -17.73 -2.72 -3.51
N THR A 61 -16.98 -3.83 -3.54
CA THR A 61 -17.02 -4.86 -2.49
C THR A 61 -16.56 -4.34 -1.14
N LEU A 62 -15.61 -3.39 -1.14
CA LEU A 62 -15.13 -2.76 0.09
C LEU A 62 -16.07 -1.63 0.57
N ALA A 63 -16.72 -0.91 -0.36
CA ALA A 63 -17.61 0.20 -0.03
C ALA A 63 -18.88 -0.21 0.74
N THR A 64 -19.33 -1.45 0.57
CA THR A 64 -20.51 -1.98 1.28
C THR A 64 -20.19 -2.49 2.68
N LYS A 65 -18.93 -2.48 3.11
CA LYS A 65 -18.53 -2.97 4.44
C LYS A 65 -18.88 -1.96 5.54
N PRO A 66 -19.33 -2.42 6.72
CA PRO A 66 -19.67 -1.54 7.85
C PRO A 66 -18.56 -0.59 8.28
N LEU A 67 -17.30 -1.00 8.09
CA LEU A 67 -16.11 -0.20 8.39
C LEU A 67 -16.05 1.12 7.60
N ILE A 68 -16.53 1.11 6.35
CA ILE A 68 -16.50 2.29 5.47
C ILE A 68 -17.78 3.12 5.63
N THR A 69 -18.93 2.47 5.78
CA THR A 69 -20.22 3.15 5.89
C THR A 69 -20.38 3.95 7.18
N TRP A 70 -19.71 3.54 8.27
CA TRP A 70 -19.68 4.29 9.52
C TRP A 70 -18.89 5.61 9.42
N LEU A 71 -17.88 5.67 8.54
CA LEU A 71 -16.92 6.77 8.53
C LEU A 71 -17.47 8.06 7.90
N ILE A 72 -18.35 7.96 6.89
CA ILE A 72 -18.83 9.09 6.07
C ILE A 72 -20.31 8.95 5.71
N LEU A 73 -21.04 10.05 5.48
CA LEU A 73 -22.49 10.02 5.23
C LEU A 73 -22.91 9.78 3.77
N SER A 74 -22.06 10.08 2.77
CA SER A 74 -22.46 9.98 1.34
C SER A 74 -22.03 8.67 0.70
N HIS A 75 -22.96 8.01 0.00
CA HIS A 75 -22.74 6.77 -0.74
C HIS A 75 -21.61 6.90 -1.78
N GLN A 76 -21.53 8.03 -2.48
CA GLN A 76 -20.48 8.27 -3.46
C GLN A 76 -19.10 8.39 -2.83
N SER A 77 -19.02 9.00 -1.64
CA SER A 77 -17.78 9.11 -0.89
C SER A 77 -17.30 7.75 -0.35
N HIS A 78 -18.21 6.81 -0.02
CA HIS A 78 -17.83 5.43 0.33
C HIS A 78 -17.12 4.73 -0.83
N LEU A 79 -17.66 4.86 -2.05
CA LEU A 79 -17.07 4.25 -3.24
C LEU A 79 -15.68 4.85 -3.55
N ALA A 80 -15.54 6.17 -3.49
CA ALA A 80 -14.28 6.86 -3.78
C ALA A 80 -13.19 6.51 -2.77
N ILE A 81 -13.53 6.44 -1.49
CA ILE A 81 -12.57 6.09 -0.43
C ILE A 81 -12.20 4.63 -0.51
N SER A 82 -13.13 3.74 -0.83
CA SER A 82 -12.82 2.33 -1.04
C SER A 82 -11.85 2.13 -2.19
N PHE A 83 -12.05 2.86 -3.30
CA PHE A 83 -11.10 2.89 -4.40
C PHE A 83 -9.72 3.39 -3.93
N GLY A 84 -9.68 4.52 -3.20
CA GLY A 84 -8.44 5.09 -2.66
C GLY A 84 -7.69 4.16 -1.71
N ILE A 85 -8.40 3.50 -0.79
CA ILE A 85 -7.83 2.53 0.17
C ILE A 85 -7.19 1.36 -0.58
N ILE A 86 -7.90 0.77 -1.54
CA ILE A 86 -7.38 -0.37 -2.31
C ILE A 86 -6.18 0.08 -3.15
N PHE A 87 -6.27 1.22 -3.82
CA PHE A 87 -5.16 1.77 -4.60
C PHE A 87 -3.90 1.98 -3.76
N ILE A 88 -4.02 2.64 -2.61
CA ILE A 88 -2.91 2.84 -1.66
C ILE A 88 -2.38 1.48 -1.16
N GLY A 89 -3.28 0.55 -0.84
CA GLY A 89 -2.94 -0.80 -0.42
C GLY A 89 -2.07 -1.53 -1.45
N VAL A 90 -2.44 -1.51 -2.72
CA VAL A 90 -1.66 -2.13 -3.80
C VAL A 90 -0.30 -1.43 -3.97
N VAL A 91 -0.25 -0.09 -3.87
CA VAL A 91 1.02 0.65 -3.93
C VAL A 91 1.95 0.29 -2.76
N ILE A 92 1.40 0.03 -1.57
CA ILE A 92 2.17 -0.45 -0.40
C ILE A 92 2.65 -1.88 -0.64
N ILE A 93 1.80 -2.79 -1.12
CA ILE A 93 2.16 -4.17 -1.46
C ILE A 93 3.35 -4.20 -2.42
N LYS A 94 3.36 -3.33 -3.44
CA LYS A 94 4.52 -3.18 -4.33
C LYS A 94 5.81 -2.86 -3.55
N LYS A 95 5.79 -1.89 -2.61
CA LYS A 95 6.98 -1.57 -1.80
C LYS A 95 7.46 -2.78 -0.98
N VAL A 96 6.52 -3.56 -0.45
CA VAL A 96 6.82 -4.81 0.28
C VAL A 96 7.49 -5.82 -0.66
N ILE A 97 6.98 -6.02 -1.87
CA ILE A 97 7.57 -6.92 -2.87
C ILE A 97 9.01 -6.51 -3.19
N TYR A 98 9.27 -5.23 -3.47
CA TYR A 98 10.62 -4.73 -3.77
C TYR A 98 11.59 -4.93 -2.60
N LYS A 99 11.14 -4.68 -1.36
CA LYS A 99 11.97 -4.91 -0.17
C LYS A 99 12.25 -6.40 0.02
N LEU A 100 11.26 -7.26 -0.23
CA LEU A 100 11.39 -8.70 -0.10
C LEU A 100 12.34 -9.29 -1.16
N THR A 101 12.24 -8.86 -2.42
CA THR A 101 13.16 -9.32 -3.48
C THR A 101 14.59 -8.89 -3.21
N HIS A 102 14.79 -7.67 -2.71
CA HIS A 102 16.11 -7.18 -2.34
C HIS A 102 16.71 -8.00 -1.18
N LEU A 103 15.96 -8.20 -0.08
CA LEU A 103 16.41 -9.02 1.05
C LEU A 103 16.69 -10.46 0.63
N SER A 104 15.84 -11.04 -0.22
CA SER A 104 16.06 -12.37 -0.78
C SER A 104 17.33 -12.46 -1.62
N SER A 105 17.74 -11.38 -2.28
CA SER A 105 18.97 -11.35 -3.07
C SER A 105 20.23 -11.33 -2.22
N THR A 106 20.13 -10.98 -0.94
CA THR A 106 21.25 -10.97 0.02
C THR A 106 21.41 -12.27 0.81
N ILE A 107 20.45 -13.21 0.69
CA ILE A 107 20.47 -14.48 1.42
C ILE A 107 21.06 -15.56 0.51
N ASP A 108 22.32 -15.94 0.79
CA ASP A 108 23.01 -17.01 0.07
C ASP A 108 22.71 -18.40 0.65
N ASN A 109 22.54 -18.48 1.98
CA ASN A 109 22.25 -19.74 2.66
C ASN A 109 20.73 -19.92 2.90
N PRO A 110 20.05 -20.86 2.20
CA PRO A 110 18.61 -21.09 2.36
C PRO A 110 18.23 -21.64 3.75
N CYS A 111 19.18 -22.17 4.51
CA CYS A 111 18.90 -22.78 5.81
C CYS A 111 18.65 -21.76 6.93
N ILE A 112 19.07 -20.51 6.77
CA ILE A 112 18.70 -19.40 7.67
C ILE A 112 17.16 -19.23 7.69
N LEU A 113 16.51 -19.47 6.55
CA LEU A 113 15.06 -19.33 6.43
C LEU A 113 14.29 -20.46 7.13
N ASN A 114 14.93 -21.60 7.39
CA ASN A 114 14.32 -22.74 8.08
C ASN A 114 13.91 -22.36 9.50
N LYS A 115 14.79 -21.68 10.24
CA LYS A 115 14.52 -21.20 11.60
C LYS A 115 13.32 -20.25 11.64
N LEU A 116 13.30 -19.27 10.73
CA LEU A 116 12.18 -18.33 10.60
C LEU A 116 10.89 -19.06 10.24
N PHE A 117 10.94 -20.00 9.30
CA PHE A 117 9.79 -20.79 8.88
C PHE A 117 9.23 -21.64 10.03
N THR A 118 10.08 -22.35 10.76
CA THR A 118 9.66 -23.15 11.93
C THR A 118 9.00 -22.27 12.99
N LEU A 119 9.55 -21.09 13.28
CA LEU A 119 8.96 -20.13 14.21
C LEU A 119 7.57 -19.68 13.72
N MET A 120 7.42 -19.37 12.42
CA MET A 120 6.14 -19.02 11.83
C MET A 120 5.11 -20.15 11.90
N VAL A 121 5.51 -21.39 11.62
CA VAL A 121 4.63 -22.57 11.73
C VAL A 121 4.18 -22.76 13.17
N ILE A 122 5.09 -22.64 14.15
CA ILE A 122 4.76 -22.72 15.57
C ILE A 122 3.78 -21.61 15.97
N LEU A 123 4.04 -20.36 15.57
CA LEU A 123 3.14 -19.23 15.86
C LEU A 123 1.74 -19.44 15.27
N VAL A 124 1.64 -19.93 14.03
CA VAL A 124 0.36 -20.23 13.40
C VAL A 124 -0.35 -21.38 14.13
N ALA A 125 0.37 -22.42 14.52
CA ALA A 125 -0.21 -23.52 15.30
C ALA A 125 -0.73 -23.02 16.66
N ILE A 126 0.02 -22.16 17.35
CA ILE A 126 -0.41 -21.53 18.61
C ILE A 126 -1.66 -20.67 18.38
N ALA A 127 -1.68 -19.85 17.32
CA ALA A 127 -2.83 -19.01 17.00
C ALA A 127 -4.08 -19.86 16.69
N MET A 128 -3.92 -20.94 15.92
CA MET A 128 -5.01 -21.87 15.58
C MET A 128 -5.52 -22.61 16.82
N PHE A 129 -4.62 -23.06 17.69
CA PHE A 129 -4.97 -23.66 18.97
C PHE A 129 -5.69 -22.67 19.89
N SER A 130 -5.20 -21.44 19.96
CA SER A 130 -5.82 -20.36 20.75
C SER A 130 -7.22 -20.02 20.25
N TRP A 131 -7.42 -20.06 18.93
CA TRP A 131 -8.74 -19.90 18.32
C TRP A 131 -9.69 -21.04 18.68
N TYR A 132 -9.20 -22.27 18.70
CA TYR A 132 -10.01 -23.44 19.04
C TYR A 132 -10.53 -23.41 20.49
N TYR A 133 -9.71 -22.97 21.46
CA TYR A 133 -10.11 -22.87 22.88
C TYR A 133 -10.78 -21.54 23.25
N LEU A 134 -10.99 -20.64 22.29
CA LEU A 134 -11.53 -19.30 22.52
C LEU A 134 -12.92 -19.31 23.17
N GLU A 135 -13.80 -20.21 22.71
CA GLU A 135 -15.17 -20.30 23.24
C GLU A 135 -15.22 -20.84 24.67
N VAL A 136 -14.29 -21.74 25.03
CA VAL A 136 -14.22 -22.32 26.38
C VAL A 136 -13.83 -21.26 27.39
N VAL A 137 -12.85 -20.40 27.06
CA VAL A 137 -12.34 -19.38 27.98
C VAL A 137 -13.23 -18.14 28.03
N SER A 138 -13.81 -17.73 26.90
CA SER A 138 -14.68 -16.54 26.85
C SER A 138 -16.03 -16.70 27.56
N ARG A 139 -16.42 -17.94 27.88
CA ARG A 139 -17.64 -18.30 28.63
C ARG A 139 -17.39 -18.63 30.11
N LEU A 140 -16.18 -18.42 30.63
CA LEU A 140 -15.92 -18.58 32.06
C LEU A 140 -16.64 -17.47 32.83
N ASP A 141 -17.44 -17.85 33.83
CA ASP A 141 -18.24 -16.91 34.65
C ASP A 141 -17.41 -15.75 35.22
N ILE A 142 -16.15 -16.01 35.59
CA ILE A 142 -15.21 -15.02 36.13
C ILE A 142 -14.91 -13.89 35.11
N LEU A 143 -14.84 -14.22 33.83
CA LEU A 143 -14.52 -13.29 32.74
C LEU A 143 -15.77 -12.51 32.28
N GLU A 144 -16.94 -13.15 32.38
CA GLU A 144 -18.24 -12.52 32.11
C GLU A 144 -18.57 -11.43 33.14
N ILE A 145 -18.28 -11.68 34.43
CA ILE A 145 -18.48 -10.71 35.51
C ILE A 145 -17.54 -9.51 35.41
N LEU A 146 -16.29 -9.74 34.98
CA LEU A 146 -15.26 -8.69 34.91
C LEU A 146 -15.40 -7.80 33.67
N ILE A 147 -15.86 -8.35 32.54
CA ILE A 147 -15.95 -7.65 31.24
C ILE A 147 -17.31 -7.92 30.61
N SER A 148 -18.20 -6.93 30.74
CA SER A 148 -19.55 -6.97 30.18
C SER A 148 -19.59 -6.89 28.65
N ASN A 149 -18.56 -6.29 28.02
CA ASN A 149 -18.52 -6.16 26.56
C ASN A 149 -17.96 -7.43 25.89
N GLU A 150 -18.82 -8.11 25.13
CA GLU A 150 -18.52 -9.38 24.46
C GLU A 150 -17.30 -9.31 23.52
N SER A 151 -17.13 -8.21 22.77
CA SER A 151 -16.01 -8.06 21.84
C SER A 151 -14.66 -7.98 22.56
N ILE A 152 -14.62 -7.27 23.70
CA ILE A 152 -13.41 -7.12 24.52
C ILE A 152 -13.10 -8.44 25.23
N ARG A 153 -14.13 -9.14 25.71
CA ARG A 153 -14.02 -10.45 26.35
C ARG A 153 -13.42 -11.49 25.40
N ILE A 154 -13.86 -11.53 24.14
CA ILE A 154 -13.31 -12.42 23.11
C ILE A 154 -11.82 -12.12 22.85
N GLY A 155 -11.46 -10.84 22.65
CA GLY A 155 -10.07 -10.44 22.39
C GLY A 155 -9.12 -10.75 23.56
N LEU A 156 -9.57 -10.51 24.79
CA LEU A 156 -8.79 -10.84 26.00
C LEU A 156 -8.65 -12.34 26.21
N SER A 157 -9.71 -13.11 25.97
CA SER A 157 -9.68 -14.57 26.10
C SER A 157 -8.68 -15.19 25.12
N PHE A 158 -8.68 -14.74 23.85
CA PHE A 158 -7.67 -15.14 22.87
C PHE A 158 -6.25 -14.80 23.34
N SER A 159 -6.05 -13.59 23.84
CA SER A 159 -4.72 -13.12 24.29
C SER A 159 -4.20 -13.93 25.49
N ILE A 160 -5.08 -14.28 26.43
CA ILE A 160 -4.72 -15.11 27.61
C ILE A 160 -4.31 -16.51 27.16
N VAL A 161 -5.12 -17.17 26.32
CA VAL A 161 -4.81 -18.52 25.82
C VAL A 161 -3.54 -18.53 24.99
N PHE A 162 -3.35 -17.52 24.13
CA PHE A 162 -2.16 -17.38 23.31
C PHE A 162 -0.89 -17.18 24.16
N ALA A 163 -0.93 -16.28 25.15
CA ALA A 163 0.21 -16.02 26.02
C ALA A 163 0.54 -17.26 26.88
N PHE A 164 -0.47 -17.95 27.41
CA PHE A 164 -0.27 -19.16 28.20
C PHE A 164 0.37 -20.28 27.38
N THR A 165 -0.17 -20.59 26.19
CA THR A 165 0.33 -21.65 25.31
C THR A 165 1.73 -21.33 24.77
N PHE A 166 1.99 -20.07 24.41
CA PHE A 166 3.32 -19.61 24.02
C PHE A 166 4.33 -19.74 25.18
N GLY A 167 3.94 -19.34 26.40
CA GLY A 167 4.77 -19.46 27.59
C GLY A 167 5.12 -20.91 27.93
N VAL A 168 4.13 -21.83 27.86
CA VAL A 168 4.34 -23.27 28.07
C VAL A 168 5.31 -23.84 27.03
N LEU A 169 5.18 -23.46 25.75
CA LEU A 169 6.08 -23.91 24.70
C LEU A 169 7.53 -23.42 24.89
N ILE A 170 7.71 -22.16 25.30
CA ILE A 170 9.05 -21.64 25.65
C ILE A 170 9.64 -22.40 26.83
N PHE A 171 8.84 -22.63 27.88
CA PHE A 171 9.28 -23.36 29.06
C PHE A 171 9.71 -24.79 28.72
N ILE A 172 8.91 -25.52 27.94
CA ILE A 172 9.25 -26.87 27.46
C ILE A 172 10.50 -26.85 26.57
N SER A 173 10.61 -25.89 25.64
CA SER A 173 11.78 -25.75 24.77
C SER A 173 13.06 -25.49 25.56
N SER A 174 12.98 -24.66 26.61
CA SER A 174 14.09 -24.38 27.52
C SER A 174 14.48 -25.59 28.37
N VAL A 175 13.50 -26.34 28.88
CA VAL A 175 13.74 -27.53 29.71
C VAL A 175 14.33 -28.68 28.89
N LEU A 176 13.86 -28.86 27.66
CA LEU A 176 14.32 -29.92 26.75
C LEU A 176 15.58 -29.52 25.95
N ASN A 177 16.10 -28.30 26.13
CA ASN A 177 17.24 -27.74 25.40
C ASN A 177 17.11 -27.90 23.87
N ILE A 178 15.88 -27.74 23.36
CA ILE A 178 15.60 -27.84 21.93
C ILE A 178 15.95 -26.50 21.29
N SER A 179 17.11 -26.42 20.64
CA SER A 179 17.46 -25.30 19.78
C SER A 179 16.88 -25.50 18.39
N ILE A 180 16.24 -24.46 17.85
CA ILE A 180 15.91 -24.39 16.42
C ILE A 180 17.21 -24.02 15.69
N ASP A 181 18.04 -25.03 15.43
CA ASP A 181 19.35 -24.85 14.81
C ASP A 181 19.23 -24.44 13.34
N GLU A 182 20.16 -23.58 12.91
CA GLU A 182 20.25 -23.10 11.52
C GLU A 182 20.87 -24.13 10.57
N ALA A 183 21.46 -25.20 11.11
CA ALA A 183 22.31 -26.10 10.35
C ALA A 183 21.63 -27.42 9.93
N LYS A 184 20.75 -28.04 10.75
CA LYS A 184 20.21 -29.39 10.47
C LYS A 184 18.88 -29.67 11.19
N PRO A 185 17.95 -30.46 10.60
CA PRO A 185 17.85 -30.84 9.20
C PRO A 185 17.12 -29.75 8.39
N CYS A 186 17.79 -29.22 7.36
CA CYS A 186 17.25 -28.22 6.44
C CYS A 186 16.32 -28.90 5.41
N PHE A 187 15.24 -29.54 5.88
CA PHE A 187 14.34 -30.37 5.08
C PHE A 187 13.71 -29.60 3.91
N LEU A 188 13.37 -28.33 4.15
CA LEU A 188 12.77 -27.44 3.17
C LEU A 188 13.79 -26.64 2.33
N SER A 189 15.09 -26.95 2.44
CA SER A 189 16.15 -26.35 1.62
C SER A 189 15.81 -26.27 0.12
N PRO A 190 15.36 -27.35 -0.55
CA PRO A 190 15.04 -27.30 -1.98
C PRO A 190 13.87 -26.35 -2.28
N PHE A 191 12.89 -26.27 -1.38
CA PHE A 191 11.74 -25.37 -1.50
C PHE A 191 12.17 -23.91 -1.35
N PHE A 192 12.94 -23.58 -0.30
CA PHE A 192 13.47 -22.23 -0.10
C PHE A 192 14.39 -21.81 -1.23
N LYS A 193 15.26 -22.70 -1.71
CA LYS A 193 16.13 -22.43 -2.87
C LYS A 193 15.33 -22.08 -4.12
N LYS A 194 14.20 -22.77 -4.37
CA LYS A 194 13.31 -22.46 -5.50
C LYS A 194 12.69 -21.06 -5.36
N ILE A 195 12.18 -20.73 -4.17
CA ILE A 195 11.59 -19.41 -3.88
C ILE A 195 12.64 -18.29 -4.00
N LEU A 196 13.80 -18.45 -3.37
CA LEU A 196 14.90 -17.48 -3.42
C LEU A 196 15.35 -17.26 -4.86
N LYS A 197 15.47 -18.32 -5.68
CA LYS A 197 15.81 -18.19 -7.10
C LYS A 197 14.77 -17.38 -7.88
N ILE A 198 13.47 -17.61 -7.64
CA ILE A 198 12.39 -16.83 -8.27
C ILE A 198 12.48 -15.36 -7.86
N LEU A 199 12.67 -15.08 -6.58
CA LEU A 199 12.82 -13.72 -6.03
C LEU A 199 14.07 -13.02 -6.57
N GLN A 200 15.19 -13.72 -6.70
CA GLN A 200 16.45 -13.19 -7.28
C GLN A 200 16.29 -12.85 -8.76
N VAL A 201 15.68 -13.73 -9.57
CA VAL A 201 15.37 -13.45 -10.98
C VAL A 201 14.42 -12.26 -11.09
N THR A 202 13.43 -12.19 -10.20
CA THR A 202 12.49 -11.07 -10.12
C THR A 202 13.21 -9.78 -9.72
N ASP A 203 14.18 -9.82 -8.81
CA ASP A 203 14.98 -8.66 -8.41
C ASP A 203 15.76 -8.07 -9.60
N ILE A 204 16.44 -8.92 -10.38
CA ILE A 204 17.19 -8.49 -11.57
C ILE A 204 16.26 -7.77 -12.56
N LYS A 205 15.05 -8.30 -12.78
CA LYS A 205 14.07 -7.73 -13.71
C LYS A 205 13.43 -6.44 -13.16
N LEU A 206 12.97 -6.44 -11.91
CA LEU A 206 12.31 -5.30 -11.27
C LEU A 206 13.27 -4.12 -11.06
N ASN A 207 14.49 -4.41 -10.61
CA ASN A 207 15.50 -3.40 -10.34
C ASN A 207 16.35 -3.08 -11.57
N ALA A 208 16.10 -3.68 -12.73
CA ALA A 208 16.80 -3.42 -14.01
C ALA A 208 18.27 -3.04 -13.80
N ARG A 209 19.03 -3.87 -13.04
CA ARG A 209 20.31 -3.47 -12.40
C ARG A 209 21.42 -3.11 -13.41
N ASN A 210 21.21 -3.30 -14.71
CA ASN A 210 22.24 -3.23 -15.74
C ASN A 210 21.98 -2.23 -16.87
N ILE A 211 21.13 -1.21 -16.65
CA ILE A 211 20.82 -0.18 -17.64
C ILE A 211 21.16 1.18 -17.04
N ASN A 212 22.39 1.66 -17.24
CA ASN A 212 22.79 3.01 -16.88
C ASN A 212 23.28 3.76 -18.11
N SER A 213 22.47 4.68 -18.60
CA SER A 213 22.78 5.54 -19.74
C SER A 213 22.12 6.90 -19.52
N THR A 214 22.77 7.98 -19.94
CA THR A 214 22.23 9.35 -19.87
C THR A 214 20.90 9.47 -20.61
N GLN A 215 20.76 8.80 -21.76
CA GLN A 215 19.50 8.74 -22.51
C GLN A 215 18.40 8.02 -21.73
N ASN A 216 18.74 6.92 -21.04
CA ASN A 216 17.81 6.20 -20.17
C ASN A 216 17.34 7.08 -19.00
N ASN A 217 18.20 7.92 -18.44
CA ASN A 217 17.84 8.81 -17.33
C ASN A 217 16.93 9.97 -17.80
N LEU A 218 17.23 10.57 -18.95
CA LEU A 218 16.37 11.61 -19.54
C LEU A 218 14.98 11.07 -19.89
N LEU A 219 14.90 9.94 -20.60
CA LEU A 219 13.62 9.28 -20.88
C LEU A 219 12.91 8.84 -19.58
N GLY A 220 13.67 8.46 -18.55
CA GLY A 220 13.15 8.19 -17.22
C GLY A 220 12.45 9.39 -16.59
N SER A 221 12.93 10.61 -16.83
CA SER A 221 12.29 11.84 -16.35
C SER A 221 10.92 12.06 -17.00
N ILE A 222 10.82 11.80 -18.31
CA ILE A 222 9.56 11.91 -19.05
C ILE A 222 8.55 10.88 -18.54
N VAL A 223 8.96 9.62 -18.39
CA VAL A 223 8.09 8.57 -17.83
C VAL A 223 7.71 8.89 -16.37
N GLY A 224 8.64 9.47 -15.61
CA GLY A 224 8.43 9.94 -14.24
C GLY A 224 7.34 11.00 -14.18
N LEU A 225 7.40 12.01 -15.06
CA LEU A 225 6.37 13.03 -15.20
C LEU A 225 5.01 12.45 -15.60
N ILE A 226 4.96 11.56 -16.60
CA ILE A 226 3.69 10.91 -17.01
C ILE A 226 3.05 10.18 -15.82
N LYS A 227 3.85 9.41 -15.08
CA LYS A 227 3.41 8.68 -13.89
C LYS A 227 2.98 9.65 -12.77
N GLY A 228 3.71 10.74 -12.56
CA GLY A 228 3.37 11.77 -11.58
C GLY A 228 2.03 12.43 -11.90
N SER A 229 1.85 12.86 -13.15
CA SER A 229 0.59 13.39 -13.69
C SER A 229 -0.55 12.40 -13.52
N LEU A 230 -0.35 11.12 -13.82
CA LEU A 230 -1.37 10.09 -13.62
C LEU A 230 -1.73 9.90 -12.14
N THR A 231 -0.73 9.94 -11.25
CA THR A 231 -0.94 9.84 -9.79
C THR A 231 -1.76 11.02 -9.27
N ILE A 232 -1.44 12.23 -9.72
CA ILE A 232 -2.19 13.46 -9.38
C ILE A 232 -3.63 13.37 -9.90
N LEU A 233 -3.81 12.92 -11.14
CA LEU A 233 -5.14 12.76 -11.76
C LEU A 233 -6.01 11.79 -10.94
N ILE A 234 -5.47 10.64 -10.53
CA ILE A 234 -6.18 9.67 -9.68
C ILE A 234 -6.54 10.29 -8.32
N MET A 235 -5.58 10.98 -7.71
CA MET A 235 -5.79 11.65 -6.43
C MET A 235 -6.92 12.68 -6.54
N ILE A 236 -6.96 13.46 -7.62
CA ILE A 236 -8.03 14.43 -7.88
C ILE A 236 -9.37 13.72 -8.05
N PHE A 237 -9.45 12.64 -8.84
CA PHE A 237 -10.70 11.89 -8.98
C PHE A 237 -11.24 11.38 -7.65
N VAL A 238 -10.37 10.83 -6.79
CA VAL A 238 -10.79 10.36 -5.46
C VAL A 238 -11.24 11.54 -4.59
N LEU A 239 -10.49 12.64 -4.56
CA LEU A 239 -10.79 13.78 -3.69
C LEU A 239 -12.03 14.56 -4.15
N GLN A 240 -12.29 14.70 -5.45
CA GLN A 240 -13.51 15.34 -5.96
C GLN A 240 -14.78 14.57 -5.56
N SER A 241 -14.71 13.24 -5.52
CA SER A 241 -15.82 12.39 -5.11
C SER A 241 -16.04 12.31 -3.59
N ILE A 242 -15.19 12.99 -2.80
CA ILE A 242 -15.33 13.11 -1.34
C ILE A 242 -15.89 14.50 -1.02
N SER A 243 -17.14 14.55 -0.53
CA SER A 243 -17.85 15.81 -0.25
C SER A 243 -17.13 16.73 0.75
N LEU A 244 -16.40 16.15 1.70
CA LEU A 244 -15.60 16.87 2.70
C LEU A 244 -14.45 17.68 2.10
N VAL A 245 -13.90 17.24 0.96
CA VAL A 245 -12.72 17.86 0.33
C VAL A 245 -13.14 18.82 -0.78
N SER A 246 -14.13 18.43 -1.58
CA SER A 246 -14.56 19.22 -2.74
C SER A 246 -15.13 20.60 -2.37
N GLN A 247 -15.62 20.78 -1.14
CA GLN A 247 -16.21 22.04 -0.65
C GLN A 247 -15.21 23.00 0.00
N LYS A 248 -13.92 22.66 0.07
CA LYS A 248 -12.91 23.49 0.78
C LYS A 248 -12.36 24.61 -0.11
N TYR A 249 -12.07 25.76 0.52
CA TYR A 249 -11.62 26.97 -0.20
C TYR A 249 -10.37 26.75 -1.08
N TYR A 250 -9.39 25.97 -0.59
CA TYR A 250 -8.15 25.66 -1.32
C TYR A 250 -8.35 24.71 -2.52
N TRP A 251 -9.53 24.11 -2.64
CA TRP A 251 -9.91 23.23 -3.75
C TRP A 251 -10.66 23.99 -4.84
N ILE A 252 -11.52 24.93 -4.43
CA ILE A 252 -12.38 25.73 -5.31
C ILE A 252 -11.60 26.89 -5.95
N GLU A 253 -10.77 27.58 -5.16
CA GLU A 253 -10.06 28.80 -5.56
C GLU A 253 -8.67 28.50 -6.16
N ALA A 254 -8.41 27.27 -6.58
CA ALA A 254 -7.15 26.92 -7.22
C ALA A 254 -7.12 27.55 -8.63
N HIS A 255 -6.09 28.33 -8.93
CA HIS A 255 -5.89 28.99 -10.22
C HIS A 255 -4.67 28.48 -10.98
N GLY A 256 -3.79 27.71 -10.33
CA GLY A 256 -2.55 27.20 -10.91
C GLY A 256 -2.63 25.75 -11.40
N ALA A 257 -1.57 24.98 -11.09
CA ALA A 257 -1.37 23.62 -11.57
C ALA A 257 -2.53 22.67 -11.18
N LEU A 258 -3.09 22.79 -9.97
CA LEU A 258 -4.20 21.97 -9.52
C LEU A 258 -5.43 22.19 -10.40
N ARG A 259 -5.71 23.44 -10.80
CA ARG A 259 -6.85 23.77 -11.67
C ARG A 259 -6.72 23.14 -13.04
N THR A 260 -5.52 23.11 -13.61
CA THR A 260 -5.26 22.43 -14.88
C THR A 260 -5.62 20.95 -14.80
N PHE A 261 -5.18 20.26 -13.74
CA PHE A 261 -5.53 18.84 -13.57
C PHE A 261 -7.00 18.61 -13.25
N GLN A 262 -7.64 19.51 -12.50
CA GLN A 262 -9.09 19.46 -12.26
C GLN A 262 -9.88 19.60 -13.57
N ASN A 263 -9.48 20.49 -14.47
CA ASN A 263 -10.11 20.67 -15.78
C ASN A 263 -9.90 19.44 -16.68
N ILE A 264 -8.72 18.84 -16.65
CA ILE A 264 -8.47 17.57 -17.37
C ILE A 264 -9.34 16.46 -16.79
N ALA A 265 -9.43 16.37 -15.46
CA ALA A 265 -10.26 15.39 -14.78
C ALA A 265 -11.74 15.57 -15.15
N SER A 266 -12.28 16.79 -15.15
CA SER A 266 -13.66 17.07 -15.55
C SER A 266 -13.95 16.72 -17.01
N ASN A 267 -12.97 16.91 -17.91
CA ASN A 267 -13.13 16.54 -19.32
C ASN A 267 -13.16 15.02 -19.55
N ILE A 268 -12.44 14.26 -18.72
CA ILE A 268 -12.39 12.78 -18.80
C ILE A 268 -13.56 12.15 -18.03
N LYS A 269 -14.04 12.83 -16.99
CA LYS A 269 -15.15 12.44 -16.10
C LYS A 269 -16.34 11.79 -16.83
N PRO A 270 -16.95 12.37 -17.89
CA PRO A 270 -18.14 11.79 -18.52
C PRO A 270 -17.89 10.45 -19.22
N LYS A 271 -16.65 10.18 -19.67
CA LYS A 271 -16.29 8.87 -20.23
C LYS A 271 -15.99 7.86 -19.13
N LEU A 272 -15.43 8.32 -18.01
CA LEU A 272 -15.01 7.47 -16.91
C LEU A 272 -16.18 7.09 -15.98
N SER A 273 -17.17 7.98 -15.79
CA SER A 273 -18.38 7.74 -14.99
C SER A 273 -19.21 6.56 -15.49
N GLN A 274 -19.13 6.25 -16.79
CA GLN A 274 -19.74 5.05 -17.39
C GLN A 274 -19.16 3.74 -16.85
N TYR A 275 -17.92 3.75 -16.34
CA TYR A 275 -17.19 2.57 -15.88
C TYR A 275 -16.86 2.60 -14.37
N LEU A 276 -16.74 3.80 -13.80
CA LEU A 276 -16.38 4.05 -12.41
C LEU A 276 -17.54 4.74 -11.69
N LEU A 277 -18.35 3.95 -10.98
CA LEU A 277 -19.57 4.41 -10.30
C LEU A 277 -19.32 5.40 -9.15
N PHE A 278 -18.07 5.56 -8.71
CA PHE A 278 -17.73 6.59 -7.71
C PHE A 278 -17.63 8.01 -8.32
N ILE A 279 -17.70 8.12 -9.64
CA ILE A 279 -17.64 9.39 -10.37
C ILE A 279 -19.05 9.75 -10.82
N GLU A 280 -19.67 10.73 -10.18
CA GLU A 280 -21.03 11.16 -10.48
C GLU A 280 -21.12 11.88 -11.84
N ASN A 281 -22.13 11.54 -12.63
CA ASN A 281 -22.35 12.09 -13.97
C ASN A 281 -23.15 13.40 -13.90
N ASN A 282 -22.61 14.39 -13.18
CA ASN A 282 -23.04 15.78 -13.25
C ASN A 282 -21.93 16.61 -13.90
#